data_AF-A0A7H4PR09-F1
#
_entry.id   AF-A0A7H4PR09-F1
#
_cell.length_a   1.000
_cell.length_b   1.000
_cell.length_c   1.000
_cell.angle_alpha   90.00
_cell.angle_beta   90.00
_cell.angle_gamma   90.00
#
_symmetry.space_group_name_H-M   'P 1'
#
loop_
_entity.id
_entity.type
_entity.pdbx_description
1 polymer ?
#
loop_
_entity_poly.entity_id
_entity_poly.type
_entity_poly.pdbx_seq_one_letter_code
_entity_poly.pdbx_strand_id
1 'polypeptide(L)'
;MTRVVLTVPAPVDADTEEVAQILLNAAHRCSLVIDTPAPEAFLVDLQQGIQIFELRIYAAEMGHRMPLRHEMHQLILAGFREHGIDMPFPPFQMRLESIDGRKSSRALTSAGKTSRTPGSL
;
A
#
# COMPACT_ATOMS: atom_id res chain seq x y z
N MET A 1 21.66 -10.70 -21.71
CA MET A 1 20.51 -9.89 -21.25
C MET A 1 19.72 -10.67 -20.21
N THR A 2 19.20 -9.98 -19.18
CA THR A 2 18.30 -10.57 -18.18
C THR A 2 17.10 -9.66 -17.93
N ARG A 3 15.90 -10.23 -17.84
CA ARG A 3 14.68 -9.50 -17.50
C ARG A 3 14.63 -9.18 -16.01
N VAL A 4 14.24 -7.96 -15.67
CA VAL A 4 13.95 -7.48 -14.32
C VAL A 4 12.51 -7.00 -14.30
N VAL A 5 11.75 -7.44 -13.31
CA VAL A 5 10.38 -6.99 -13.07
C VAL A 5 10.36 -6.24 -11.75
N LEU A 6 9.80 -5.03 -11.77
CA LEU A 6 9.55 -4.19 -10.61
C LEU A 6 8.04 -4.09 -10.39
N THR A 7 7.62 -4.28 -9.14
CA THR A 7 6.24 -4.04 -8.72
C THR A 7 6.19 -2.69 -8.03
N VAL A 8 5.40 -1.76 -8.57
CA VAL A 8 5.31 -0.39 -8.07
C VAL A 8 3.86 -0.09 -7.70
N PRO A 9 3.57 0.19 -6.42
CA PRO A 9 2.24 0.59 -6.02
C PRO A 9 2.04 2.10 -6.24
N ALA A 10 0.84 2.47 -6.66
CA ALA A 10 0.39 3.86 -6.78
C ALA A 10 -1.02 3.98 -6.15
N PRO A 11 -1.40 5.15 -5.64
CA PRO A 11 -2.70 5.30 -4.99
C PRO A 11 -3.82 5.34 -6.06
N VAL A 12 -5.05 4.97 -5.70
CA VAL A 12 -6.18 4.86 -6.66
C VAL A 12 -6.62 6.18 -7.28
N ASP A 13 -6.31 7.30 -6.64
CA ASP A 13 -6.58 8.66 -7.10
C ASP A 13 -5.54 9.21 -8.09
N ALA A 14 -4.37 8.57 -8.21
CA ALA A 14 -3.39 8.91 -9.23
C ALA A 14 -3.88 8.49 -10.63
N ASP A 15 -3.64 9.33 -11.64
CA ASP A 15 -3.98 9.01 -13.01
C ASP A 15 -3.16 7.80 -13.51
N THR A 16 -3.85 6.77 -14.00
CA THR A 16 -3.23 5.50 -14.40
C THR A 16 -2.25 5.68 -15.55
N GLU A 17 -2.56 6.55 -16.51
CA GLU A 17 -1.71 6.79 -17.68
C GLU A 17 -0.47 7.60 -17.27
N GLU A 18 -0.64 8.61 -16.41
CA GLU A 18 0.45 9.39 -15.84
C GLU A 18 1.44 8.50 -15.08
N VAL A 19 0.96 7.60 -14.22
CA VAL A 19 1.83 6.67 -13.49
C VAL A 19 2.60 5.78 -14.47
N ALA A 20 1.94 5.22 -15.48
CA ALA A 20 2.62 4.40 -16.49
C ALA A 20 3.70 5.19 -17.25
N GLN A 21 3.42 6.45 -17.62
CA GLN A 21 4.39 7.32 -18.27
C GLN A 21 5.58 7.64 -17.36
N ILE A 22 5.36 7.89 -16.07
CA ILE A 22 6.45 8.11 -15.11
C ILE A 22 7.36 6.87 -15.04
N LEU A 23 6.79 5.68 -14.99
CA LEU A 23 7.54 4.43 -14.95
C LEU A 23 8.37 4.19 -16.22
N LEU A 24 7.79 4.43 -17.40
CA LEU A 24 8.50 4.33 -18.68
C LEU A 24 9.60 5.39 -18.82
N ASN A 25 9.32 6.63 -18.41
CA ASN A 25 10.31 7.71 -18.40
C ASN A 25 11.47 7.41 -17.44
N ALA A 26 11.19 6.84 -16.27
CA ALA A 26 12.23 6.36 -15.36
C ALA A 26 13.09 5.27 -16.01
N ALA A 27 12.48 4.34 -16.75
CA ALA A 27 13.23 3.30 -17.47
C ALA A 27 14.15 3.89 -18.55
N HIS A 28 13.65 4.83 -19.37
CA HIS A 28 14.45 5.50 -20.40
C HIS A 28 15.57 6.39 -19.84
N ARG A 29 15.42 6.88 -18.60
CA ARG A 29 16.46 7.68 -17.91
C ARG A 29 17.53 6.83 -17.23
N CYS A 30 17.26 5.55 -16.99
CA CYS A 30 18.20 4.67 -16.31
C CYS A 30 19.28 4.19 -17.28
N SER A 31 20.53 4.49 -16.97
CA SER A 31 21.67 4.15 -17.83
C SER A 31 21.91 2.64 -18.00
N LEU A 32 21.35 1.82 -17.11
CA LEU A 32 21.55 0.37 -17.07
C LEU A 32 20.44 -0.42 -17.77
N VAL A 33 19.33 0.24 -18.12
CA VAL A 33 18.25 -0.35 -18.90
C VAL A 33 18.64 -0.37 -20.38
N ILE A 34 18.36 -1.48 -21.05
CA ILE A 34 18.51 -1.58 -22.50
C ILE A 34 17.16 -1.35 -23.20
N ASP A 35 17.18 -0.71 -24.37
CA ASP A 35 15.96 -0.36 -25.12
C ASP A 35 15.41 -1.50 -25.98
N THR A 36 16.16 -2.60 -26.12
CA THR A 36 15.75 -3.76 -26.93
C THR A 36 15.93 -5.04 -26.12
N PRO A 37 14.83 -5.67 -25.65
CA PRO A 37 13.42 -5.29 -25.84
C PRO A 37 13.02 -3.99 -25.10
N ALA A 38 12.00 -3.31 -25.62
CA ALA A 38 11.50 -2.06 -25.04
C ALA A 38 10.94 -2.28 -23.63
N PRO A 39 11.06 -1.28 -22.74
CA PRO A 39 10.43 -1.32 -21.43
C PRO A 39 8.90 -1.30 -21.54
N GLU A 40 8.22 -2.02 -20.66
CA GLU A 40 6.75 -2.08 -20.62
C GLU A 40 6.25 -1.83 -19.21
N ALA A 41 5.21 -1.01 -19.06
CA ALA A 41 4.53 -0.74 -17.80
C ALA A 41 3.06 -1.14 -17.91
N PHE A 42 2.59 -1.99 -17.00
CA PHE A 42 1.21 -2.46 -16.98
C PHE A 42 0.60 -2.30 -15.60
N LEU A 43 -0.62 -1.78 -15.51
CA LEU A 43 -1.47 -1.96 -14.34
C LEU A 43 -1.95 -3.41 -14.31
N VAL A 44 -1.46 -4.21 -13.37
CA VAL A 44 -1.73 -5.66 -13.32
C VAL A 44 -2.78 -6.04 -12.28
N ASP A 45 -2.98 -5.20 -11.27
CA ASP A 45 -3.94 -5.48 -10.20
C ASP A 45 -4.43 -4.19 -9.53
N LEU A 46 -5.60 -4.29 -8.89
CA LEU A 46 -6.26 -3.25 -8.12
C LEU A 46 -6.65 -3.82 -6.76
N GLN A 47 -5.91 -3.46 -5.71
CA GLN A 47 -6.08 -4.05 -4.38
C GLN A 47 -6.30 -2.98 -3.32
N GLN A 48 -7.45 -3.04 -2.63
CA GLN A 48 -7.72 -2.20 -1.44
C GLN A 48 -7.49 -0.68 -1.66
N GLY A 49 -7.79 -0.17 -2.87
CA GLY A 49 -7.54 1.24 -3.22
C GLY A 49 -6.09 1.55 -3.62
N ILE A 50 -5.32 0.52 -4.00
CA ILE A 50 -3.95 0.63 -4.52
C ILE A 50 -3.91 0.07 -5.94
N GLN A 51 -3.33 0.83 -6.86
CA GLN A 51 -2.97 0.41 -8.21
C GLN A 51 -1.61 -0.29 -8.19
N ILE A 52 -1.55 -1.54 -8.66
CA ILE A 52 -0.32 -2.33 -8.69
C ILE A 52 0.21 -2.37 -10.12
N PHE A 53 1.33 -1.69 -10.37
CA PHE A 53 1.99 -1.69 -11.67
C PHE A 53 3.14 -2.70 -11.71
N GLU A 54 3.26 -3.39 -12.84
CA GLU A 54 4.48 -4.11 -13.22
C GLU A 54 5.24 -3.32 -14.27
N LEU A 55 6.48 -2.96 -13.94
CA LEU A 55 7.45 -2.42 -14.88
C LEU A 55 8.44 -3.54 -15.26
N ARG A 56 8.45 -3.89 -16.55
CA ARG A 56 9.29 -4.93 -17.15
C ARG A 56 10.40 -4.26 -17.94
N ILE A 57 11.63 -4.51 -17.50
CA ILE A 57 12.84 -3.89 -18.06
C ILE A 57 13.93 -4.94 -18.23
N TYR A 58 14.95 -4.62 -19.02
CA TYR A 58 16.02 -5.54 -19.36
C TYR A 58 17.38 -4.94 -19.00
N ALA A 59 18.24 -5.76 -18.40
CA ALA A 59 19.63 -5.42 -18.10
C ALA A 59 20.57 -6.17 -19.07
N ALA A 60 21.71 -5.56 -19.40
CA ALA A 60 22.73 -6.20 -20.23
C ALA A 60 23.26 -7.51 -19.59
N GLU A 61 23.57 -7.46 -18.29
CA GLU A 61 24.20 -8.55 -17.54
C GLU A 61 23.67 -8.69 -16.11
N MET A 62 23.98 -9.83 -15.47
CA MET A 62 23.50 -10.15 -14.11
C MET A 62 24.06 -9.21 -13.04
N GLY A 63 25.30 -8.71 -13.20
CA GLY A 63 25.92 -7.78 -12.25
C GLY A 63 25.18 -6.45 -12.13
N HIS A 64 24.51 -6.02 -13.21
CA HIS A 64 23.75 -4.78 -13.25
C HIS A 64 22.37 -4.86 -12.58
N ARG A 65 21.88 -6.05 -12.20
CA ARG A 65 20.51 -6.20 -11.70
C ARG A 65 20.23 -5.39 -10.43
N MET A 66 21.14 -5.42 -9.46
CA MET A 66 20.95 -4.68 -8.19
C MET A 66 21.17 -3.16 -8.36
N PRO A 67 22.23 -2.69 -9.04
CA PRO A 67 22.38 -1.26 -9.36
C PRO A 67 21.19 -0.69 -10.16
N LEU A 68 20.72 -1.41 -11.17
CA LEU A 68 19.55 -1.02 -11.96
C LEU A 68 18.30 -0.92 -11.08
N ARG A 69 18.02 -1.91 -10.22
CA ARG A 69 16.88 -1.84 -9.29
C ARG A 69 16.97 -0.60 -8.39
N HIS A 70 18.16 -0.28 -7.89
CA HIS A 70 18.38 0.88 -7.04
C HIS A 70 18.11 2.20 -7.78
N GLU A 71 18.72 2.40 -8.94
CA GLU A 71 18.54 3.60 -9.76
C GLU A 71 17.09 3.76 -10.21
N MET A 72 16.44 2.67 -10.62
CA MET A 72 15.03 2.66 -10.99
C MET A 72 14.14 3.11 -9.83
N HIS A 73 14.32 2.59 -8.62
CA HIS A 73 13.52 3.05 -7.47
C HIS A 73 13.75 4.54 -7.17
N GLN A 74 14.99 5.04 -7.30
CA GLN A 74 15.27 6.47 -7.11
C GLN A 74 14.56 7.34 -8.16
N LEU A 75 14.62 6.94 -9.44
CA LEU A 75 13.97 7.67 -10.54
C LEU A 75 12.44 7.64 -10.42
N ILE A 76 11.86 6.51 -10.02
CA ILE A 76 10.42 6.39 -9.81
C ILE A 76 9.97 7.26 -8.64
N LEU A 77 10.67 7.25 -7.51
CA LEU A 77 10.37 8.11 -6.36
C LEU A 77 10.51 9.60 -6.71
N ALA A 78 11.53 9.96 -7.51
CA ALA A 78 11.68 11.33 -7.99
C ALA A 78 10.52 11.74 -8.90
N GLY A 79 10.15 10.89 -9.86
CA GLY A 79 9.02 11.13 -10.76
C GLY A 79 7.70 11.26 -10.02
N PHE A 80 7.42 10.39 -9.05
CA PHE A 80 6.21 10.48 -8.20
C PHE A 80 6.19 11.80 -7.44
N ARG A 81 7.30 12.20 -6.83
CA ARG A 81 7.40 13.49 -6.13
C ARG A 81 7.19 14.69 -7.06
N GLU A 82 7.70 14.64 -8.28
CA GLU A 82 7.53 15.71 -9.29
C GLU A 82 6.07 15.88 -9.72
N HIS A 83 5.30 14.81 -9.75
CA HIS A 83 3.88 14.81 -10.14
C HIS A 83 2.92 14.86 -8.94
N GLY A 84 3.44 14.95 -7.72
CA GLY A 84 2.61 15.02 -6.50
C GLY A 84 1.91 13.71 -6.13
N ILE A 85 2.46 12.57 -6.54
CA ILE A 85 1.91 11.24 -6.26
C ILE A 85 2.53 10.71 -4.97
N ASP A 86 1.70 10.48 -3.95
CA ASP A 86 2.12 9.86 -2.70
C ASP A 86 2.12 8.34 -2.83
N MET A 87 3.26 7.71 -2.53
CA MET A 87 3.35 6.26 -2.56
C MET A 87 2.50 5.64 -1.44
N PRO A 88 1.56 4.74 -1.76
CA PRO A 88 0.69 4.17 -0.75
C PRO A 88 1.50 3.21 0.14
N PHE A 89 1.29 3.32 1.44
CA PHE A 89 1.81 2.37 2.40
C PHE A 89 0.80 1.23 2.56
N PRO A 90 1.26 -0.02 2.76
CA PRO A 90 0.35 -1.11 3.09
C PRO A 90 -0.53 -0.69 4.28
N PRO A 91 -1.85 -0.98 4.23
CA PRO A 91 -2.71 -0.62 5.34
C PRO A 91 -2.20 -1.32 6.59
N PHE A 92 -1.91 -0.54 7.63
CA PHE A 92 -1.57 -1.11 8.92
C PHE A 92 -2.86 -1.68 9.54
N GLN A 93 -2.91 -3.00 9.76
CA GLN A 93 -4.00 -3.59 10.52
C GLN A 93 -3.71 -3.45 12.01
N MET A 94 -4.33 -2.47 12.66
CA MET A 94 -4.34 -2.37 14.12
C MET A 94 -5.31 -3.41 14.69
N ARG A 95 -4.78 -4.51 15.23
CA ARG A 95 -5.59 -5.45 16.02
C ARG A 95 -5.73 -4.89 17.43
N LEU A 96 -6.89 -4.29 17.74
CA LEU A 96 -7.26 -3.97 19.11
C LEU A 96 -7.61 -5.28 19.84
N GLU A 97 -6.63 -5.88 20.51
CA GLU A 97 -6.93 -6.88 21.54
C GLU A 97 -7.46 -6.11 22.76
N SER A 98 -8.75 -6.25 23.03
CA SER A 98 -9.31 -5.82 24.31
C SER A 98 -8.55 -6.55 25.40
N ILE A 99 -7.74 -5.81 26.16
CA ILE A 99 -7.26 -6.23 27.46
C ILE A 99 -8.47 -6.41 28.37
N ASP A 100 -9.11 -7.58 28.29
CA ASP A 100 -10.14 -7.99 29.24
C ASP A 100 -9.47 -8.36 30.56
N GLY A 101 -8.89 -7.34 31.18
CA GLY A 101 -8.48 -7.33 32.56
C GLY A 101 -9.73 -7.34 33.42
N ARG A 102 -10.23 -8.55 33.69
CA ARG A 102 -10.74 -8.96 35.01
C ARG A 102 -11.61 -7.89 35.68
N LYS A 103 -12.82 -7.66 35.18
CA LYS A 103 -13.89 -7.06 36.00
C LYS A 103 -14.98 -8.09 36.20
N SER A 104 -14.93 -8.71 37.37
CA SER A 104 -16.04 -9.32 38.07
C SER A 104 -17.33 -8.52 37.82
N SER A 105 -18.19 -9.02 36.93
CA SER A 105 -19.59 -8.62 36.91
C SER A 105 -20.26 -9.32 38.09
N ARG A 106 -20.10 -8.72 39.27
CA ARG A 106 -20.90 -9.03 40.46
C ARG A 106 -22.36 -8.86 40.05
N ALA A 107 -23.11 -9.97 40.00
CA ALA A 107 -24.55 -9.93 39.76
C ALA A 107 -25.18 -9.01 40.81
N LEU A 108 -25.70 -7.87 40.35
CA LEU A 108 -26.49 -6.95 41.16
C LEU A 108 -27.92 -7.51 41.22
N THR A 109 -28.15 -8.52 42.07
CA THR A 109 -29.50 -8.84 42.54
C THR A 109 -29.81 -7.91 43.70
N SER A 110 -30.43 -6.77 43.40
CA SER A 110 -31.04 -5.92 44.42
C SER A 110 -32.42 -6.50 44.77
N ALA A 111 -32.45 -7.40 45.75
CA ALA A 111 -33.65 -7.75 46.48
C ALA A 111 -33.55 -7.20 47.91
N GLY A 112 -34.37 -6.20 48.22
CA GLY A 112 -34.60 -5.67 49.58
C GLY A 112 -35.58 -4.50 49.50
N LYS A 113 -36.87 -4.71 49.83
CA LYS A 113 -37.50 -4.33 51.13
C LYS A 113 -37.46 -2.81 51.35
N THR A 114 -38.51 -2.03 51.60
CA THR A 114 -39.79 -2.25 52.31
C THR A 114 -40.57 -0.92 52.25
N SER A 115 -41.90 -0.94 52.07
CA SER A 115 -42.94 -0.55 53.05
C SER A 115 -43.68 0.79 52.83
N ARG A 116 -45.01 0.66 52.69
CA ARG A 116 -46.13 1.46 53.29
C ARG A 116 -46.39 2.87 52.68
N THR A 117 -47.61 3.39 52.46
CA THR A 117 -49.05 3.16 52.82
C THR A 117 -49.87 4.27 52.07
N PRO A 118 -51.17 4.58 52.30
CA PRO A 118 -52.43 3.80 52.27
C PRO A 118 -53.59 4.46 51.44
N GLY A 119 -54.60 3.69 51.02
CA GLY A 119 -56.02 4.03 51.29
C GLY A 119 -56.91 4.74 50.25
N SER A 120 -58.20 4.38 50.35
CA SER A 120 -59.46 4.88 49.75
C SER A 120 -59.74 4.47 48.29
N LEU A 121 -60.93 3.99 47.92
CA LEU A 121 -62.26 3.95 48.56
C LEU A 121 -63.08 2.80 47.93
#